data_AF-A0A2E7HQA6-F1
#
_entry.id   AF-A0A2E7HQA6-F1
#
_cell.length_a   1.000
_cell.length_b   1.000
_cell.length_c   1.000
_cell.angle_alpha   90.00
_cell.angle_beta   90.00
_cell.angle_gamma   90.00
#
_symmetry.space_group_name_H-M   'P 1'
#
loop_
_entity.id
_entity.type
_entity.pdbx_description
1 polymer ?
#
loop_
_entity_poly.entity_id
_entity_poly.type
_entity_poly.pdbx_seq_one_letter_code
_entity_poly.pdbx_strand_id
1 'polypeptide(L)'
;MTVQAIADSATKILEDIVAVAEAHNKTVDEFNEAVDHIEALQAQVDDMQAVINEKNRLLNKQSEVIDKAIEHKEKDRAEIQQLRAELKLLQRLDPKRLEKVNKTQKAKIAELKADVEAARKQKVEAMKKATDLARTMKAEGFTPFYQDPDTGNSIRVIPHMYVSKDNEYNGVPDTPVLEFHHKARGITRQGVLLKTGEINWAMAQNSSPTEIDSQIAKDHILDYCKRNKVATKFIKEIKKAA
;
A
#
# COMPACT_ATOMS: atom_id res chain seq x y z
N MET A 1 -76.82 42.53 -109.38
CA MET A 1 -76.31 43.27 -108.20
C MET A 1 -75.92 44.67 -108.66
N THR A 2 -76.34 45.71 -107.95
CA THR A 2 -75.97 47.10 -108.23
C THR A 2 -74.65 47.44 -107.52
N VAL A 3 -73.89 48.41 -108.04
CA VAL A 3 -72.64 48.90 -107.40
C VAL A 3 -72.89 49.33 -105.95
N GLN A 4 -74.07 49.90 -105.67
CA GLN A 4 -74.50 50.28 -104.32
C GLN A 4 -74.56 49.08 -103.35
N ALA A 5 -75.11 47.93 -103.78
CA ALA A 5 -75.21 46.76 -102.93
C ALA A 5 -73.83 46.16 -102.58
N ILE A 6 -72.84 46.31 -103.47
CA ILE A 6 -71.45 45.91 -103.20
C ILE A 6 -70.81 46.85 -102.19
N ALA A 7 -71.03 48.16 -102.32
CA ALA A 7 -70.55 49.15 -101.35
C ALA A 7 -71.17 48.94 -99.96
N ASP A 8 -72.48 48.73 -99.87
CA ASP A 8 -73.17 48.47 -98.59
C ASP A 8 -72.67 47.17 -97.93
N SER A 9 -72.44 46.11 -98.73
CA SER A 9 -71.86 44.86 -98.22
C SER A 9 -70.41 45.02 -97.76
N ALA A 10 -69.59 45.81 -98.46
CA ALA A 10 -68.21 46.07 -98.07
C ALA A 10 -68.14 46.90 -96.78
N THR A 11 -69.01 47.90 -96.63
CA THR A 11 -69.14 48.69 -95.40
C THR A 11 -69.50 47.79 -94.21
N LYS A 12 -70.49 46.90 -94.38
CA LYS A 12 -70.87 45.96 -93.32
C LYS A 12 -69.73 45.03 -92.91
N ILE A 13 -68.97 44.51 -93.87
CA ILE A 13 -67.80 43.66 -93.59
C ILE A 13 -66.74 44.45 -92.81
N LEU A 14 -66.49 45.72 -93.15
CA LEU A 14 -65.55 46.56 -92.42
C LEU A 14 -66.03 46.85 -90.99
N GLU A 15 -67.32 47.12 -90.79
CA GLU A 15 -67.92 47.28 -89.45
C GLU A 15 -67.78 46.01 -88.61
N ASP A 16 -68.05 44.83 -89.19
CA ASP A 16 -67.87 43.55 -88.51
C ASP A 16 -66.40 43.29 -88.15
N ILE A 17 -65.45 43.62 -89.03
CA ILE A 17 -64.00 43.50 -88.76
C ILE A 17 -63.57 44.43 -87.62
N VAL A 18 -64.06 45.67 -87.59
CA VAL A 18 -63.75 46.62 -86.51
C VAL A 18 -64.31 46.10 -85.18
N ALA A 19 -65.56 45.63 -85.15
CA ALA A 19 -66.16 45.07 -83.94
C ALA A 19 -65.39 43.85 -83.41
N VAL A 20 -64.89 42.98 -84.30
CA VAL A 20 -64.04 41.83 -83.92
C VAL A 20 -62.69 42.31 -83.39
N ALA A 21 -62.07 43.31 -83.99
CA ALA A 21 -60.81 43.87 -83.53
C ALA A 21 -60.93 44.53 -82.14
N GLU A 22 -62.02 45.27 -81.90
CA GLU A 22 -62.32 45.85 -80.58
C GLU A 22 -62.54 44.76 -79.51
N ALA A 23 -63.30 43.72 -79.84
CA ALA A 23 -63.52 42.59 -78.94
C ALA A 23 -62.21 41.85 -78.63
N HIS A 24 -61.35 41.65 -79.65
CA HIS A 24 -60.05 41.02 -79.46
C HIS A 24 -59.12 41.85 -78.57
N ASN A 25 -59.03 43.16 -78.80
CA ASN A 25 -58.22 44.06 -77.97
C ASN A 25 -58.68 44.01 -76.50
N LYS A 26 -60.00 44.01 -76.25
CA LYS A 26 -60.53 43.86 -74.90
C LYS A 26 -60.11 42.53 -74.25
N THR A 27 -60.16 41.42 -74.99
CA THR A 27 -59.69 40.12 -74.49
C THR A 27 -58.18 40.12 -74.20
N VAL A 28 -57.37 40.82 -75.01
CA VAL A 28 -55.93 40.97 -74.76
C VAL A 28 -55.67 41.79 -73.51
N ASP A 29 -56.42 42.86 -73.27
CA ASP A 29 -56.33 43.66 -72.05
C ASP A 29 -56.68 42.82 -70.80
N GLU A 30 -57.81 42.09 -70.85
CA GLU A 30 -58.21 41.17 -69.78
C GLU A 30 -57.17 40.06 -69.53
N PHE A 31 -56.52 39.56 -70.60
CA PHE A 31 -55.44 38.58 -70.48
C PHE A 31 -54.20 39.18 -69.81
N ASN A 32 -53.79 40.40 -70.18
CA ASN A 32 -52.65 41.07 -69.58
C ASN A 32 -52.90 41.35 -68.09
N GLU A 33 -54.10 41.80 -67.72
CA GLU A 33 -54.48 41.97 -66.31
C GLU A 33 -54.42 40.65 -65.52
N ALA A 34 -54.83 39.53 -66.14
CA ALA A 34 -54.74 38.21 -65.51
C ALA A 34 -53.28 37.77 -65.32
N VAL A 35 -52.39 38.06 -66.28
CA VAL A 35 -50.95 37.77 -66.17
C VAL A 35 -50.33 38.58 -65.03
N ASP A 36 -50.58 39.89 -64.96
CA ASP A 36 -50.10 40.75 -63.87
C ASP A 36 -50.57 40.24 -62.49
N HIS A 37 -51.81 39.75 -62.42
CA HIS A 37 -52.34 39.17 -61.19
C HIS A 37 -51.64 37.86 -60.80
N ILE A 38 -51.33 37.00 -61.77
CA ILE A 38 -50.58 35.75 -61.55
C ILE A 38 -49.16 36.06 -61.05
N GLU A 39 -48.48 37.04 -61.63
CA GLU A 39 -47.15 37.45 -61.19
C GLU A 39 -47.16 37.99 -59.74
N ALA A 40 -48.18 38.80 -59.40
CA ALA A 40 -48.37 39.29 -58.04
C ALA A 40 -48.64 38.16 -57.04
N LEU A 41 -49.46 37.17 -57.42
CA LEU A 41 -49.72 35.99 -56.59
C LEU A 41 -48.47 35.12 -56.42
N GLN A 42 -47.67 34.95 -57.47
CA GLN A 42 -46.42 34.20 -57.38
C GLN A 42 -45.45 34.87 -56.39
N ALA A 43 -45.32 36.20 -56.43
CA ALA A 43 -44.52 36.94 -55.47
C ALA A 43 -45.02 36.76 -54.01
N GLN A 44 -46.33 36.70 -53.80
CA GLN A 44 -46.90 36.41 -52.48
C GLN A 44 -46.60 34.98 -52.00
N VAL A 45 -46.67 33.99 -52.91
CA VAL A 45 -46.32 32.60 -52.59
C VAL A 45 -44.85 32.50 -52.19
N ASP A 46 -43.95 33.19 -52.88
CA ASP A 46 -42.52 33.19 -52.56
C ASP A 46 -42.24 33.82 -51.19
N ASP A 47 -42.90 34.93 -50.86
CA ASP A 47 -42.80 35.56 -49.54
C ASP A 47 -43.35 34.63 -48.43
N MET A 48 -44.51 34.00 -48.67
CA MET A 48 -45.06 33.00 -47.76
C MET A 48 -44.11 31.83 -47.54
N GLN A 49 -43.44 31.34 -48.59
CA GLN A 49 -42.47 30.27 -48.48
C GLN A 49 -41.24 30.69 -47.65
N ALA A 50 -40.78 31.93 -47.79
CA ALA A 50 -39.71 32.47 -46.96
C ALA A 50 -40.10 32.54 -45.48
N VAL A 51 -41.33 32.98 -45.18
CA VAL A 51 -41.87 33.00 -43.81
C VAL A 51 -41.96 31.58 -43.24
N ILE A 52 -42.46 30.61 -43.99
CA ILE A 52 -42.55 29.20 -43.57
C ILE A 52 -41.15 28.65 -43.24
N ASN A 53 -40.16 28.92 -44.09
CA ASN A 53 -38.79 28.46 -43.88
C ASN A 53 -38.19 29.04 -42.58
N GLU A 54 -38.38 30.33 -42.30
CA GLU A 54 -37.89 30.94 -41.07
C GLU A 54 -38.64 30.41 -39.83
N LYS A 55 -39.96 30.18 -39.92
CA LYS A 55 -40.72 29.57 -38.83
C LYS A 55 -40.26 28.15 -38.53
N ASN A 56 -39.99 27.34 -39.55
CA ASN A 56 -39.45 25.99 -39.38
C ASN A 56 -38.06 26.03 -38.73
N ARG A 57 -37.21 26.98 -39.11
CA ARG A 57 -35.89 27.18 -38.49
C ARG A 57 -36.00 27.51 -36.99
N LEU A 58 -36.92 28.41 -36.64
CA LEU A 58 -37.18 28.78 -35.24
C LEU A 58 -37.76 27.61 -34.43
N LEU A 59 -38.68 26.84 -35.01
CA LEU A 59 -39.28 25.68 -34.37
C LEU A 59 -38.21 24.62 -34.03
N ASN A 60 -37.31 24.33 -34.97
CA ASN A 60 -36.21 23.40 -34.75
C ASN A 60 -35.30 23.86 -33.61
N LYS A 61 -34.96 25.15 -33.58
CA LYS A 61 -34.15 25.73 -32.50
C LYS A 61 -34.86 25.63 -31.14
N GLN A 62 -36.17 25.83 -31.09
CA GLN A 62 -36.94 25.67 -29.86
C GLN A 62 -36.99 24.20 -29.40
N SER A 63 -37.10 23.26 -30.33
CA SER A 63 -37.04 21.82 -30.02
C SER A 63 -35.71 21.45 -29.37
N GLU A 64 -34.58 21.91 -29.92
CA GLU A 64 -33.25 21.66 -29.33
C GLU A 64 -33.11 22.23 -27.91
N VAL A 65 -33.69 23.40 -27.65
CA VAL A 65 -33.69 24.02 -26.32
C VAL A 65 -34.51 23.18 -25.34
N ILE A 66 -35.68 22.68 -25.77
CA ILE A 66 -36.54 21.80 -24.95
C ILE A 66 -35.81 20.49 -24.63
N ASP A 67 -35.16 19.86 -25.62
CA ASP A 67 -34.43 18.61 -25.43
C ASP A 67 -33.30 18.78 -24.41
N LYS A 68 -32.51 19.87 -24.51
CA LYS A 68 -31.48 20.21 -23.51
C LYS A 68 -32.07 20.46 -22.13
N ALA A 69 -33.20 21.16 -22.04
CA ALA A 69 -33.86 21.41 -20.76
C ALA A 69 -34.36 20.11 -20.09
N ILE A 70 -34.85 19.15 -20.88
CA ILE A 70 -35.22 17.82 -20.40
C ILE A 70 -33.99 17.08 -19.88
N GLU A 71 -32.89 17.07 -20.63
CA GLU A 71 -31.64 16.42 -20.21
C GLU A 71 -31.10 16.99 -18.88
N HIS A 72 -31.09 18.32 -18.74
CA HIS A 72 -30.69 18.98 -17.49
C HIS A 72 -31.60 18.59 -16.32
N LYS A 73 -32.92 18.59 -16.53
CA LYS A 73 -33.89 18.20 -15.49
C LYS A 73 -33.68 16.76 -15.01
N GLU A 74 -33.32 15.84 -15.90
CA GLU A 74 -33.02 14.45 -15.52
C GLU A 74 -31.74 14.35 -14.69
N LYS A 75 -30.69 15.08 -15.07
CA LYS A 75 -29.44 15.18 -14.30
C LYS A 75 -29.69 15.74 -12.90
N ASP A 76 -30.40 16.86 -12.80
CA ASP A 76 -30.74 17.49 -11.52
C ASP A 76 -31.57 16.55 -10.64
N ARG A 77 -32.50 15.79 -11.23
CA ARG A 77 -33.31 14.80 -10.50
C ARG A 77 -32.44 13.69 -9.91
N ALA A 78 -31.45 13.21 -10.66
CA ALA A 78 -30.52 12.19 -10.18
C ALA A 78 -29.64 12.73 -9.04
N GLU A 79 -29.12 13.96 -9.16
CA GLU A 79 -28.33 14.62 -8.12
C GLU A 79 -29.15 14.82 -6.83
N ILE A 80 -30.40 15.31 -6.95
CA ILE A 80 -31.32 15.45 -5.82
C ILE A 80 -31.58 14.10 -5.12
N GLN A 81 -31.68 13.00 -5.88
CA GLN A 81 -31.84 11.67 -5.29
C GLN A 81 -30.61 11.22 -4.51
N GLN A 82 -29.41 11.46 -5.04
CA GLN A 82 -28.15 11.17 -4.36
C GLN A 82 -28.02 11.97 -3.06
N LEU A 83 -28.22 13.29 -3.13
CA LEU A 83 -28.17 14.17 -1.96
C LEU A 83 -29.18 13.76 -0.87
N ARG A 84 -30.39 13.34 -1.26
CA ARG A 84 -31.38 12.82 -0.30
C ARG A 84 -30.92 11.51 0.36
N ALA A 85 -30.26 10.63 -0.38
CA ALA A 85 -29.72 9.39 0.18
C ALA A 85 -28.58 9.68 1.17
N GLU A 86 -27.66 10.57 0.82
CA GLU A 86 -26.57 11.03 1.68
C GLU A 86 -27.09 11.70 2.95
N LEU A 87 -28.06 12.61 2.82
CA LEU A 87 -28.69 13.26 3.97
C LEU A 87 -29.33 12.24 4.92
N LYS A 88 -29.97 11.20 4.39
CA LYS A 88 -30.56 10.13 5.21
C LYS A 88 -29.50 9.30 5.93
N LEU A 89 -28.34 9.07 5.32
CA LEU A 89 -27.20 8.43 5.97
C LEU A 89 -26.64 9.32 7.09
N LEU A 90 -26.49 10.62 6.84
CA LEU A 90 -26.04 11.59 7.84
C LEU A 90 -27.03 11.70 9.02
N GLN A 91 -28.33 11.75 8.76
CA GLN A 91 -29.35 11.78 9.80
C GLN A 91 -29.40 10.49 10.64
N ARG A 92 -29.00 9.35 10.07
CA ARG A 92 -28.86 8.08 10.80
C ARG A 92 -27.62 8.04 11.70
N LEU A 93 -26.61 8.87 11.43
CA LEU A 93 -25.50 9.05 12.35
C LEU A 93 -25.99 9.85 13.56
N ASP A 94 -26.50 9.14 14.57
CA ASP A 94 -26.90 9.73 15.85
C ASP A 94 -25.68 10.40 16.52
N PRO A 95 -25.66 11.74 16.62
CA PRO A 95 -24.54 12.47 17.22
C PRO A 95 -24.26 12.01 18.66
N LYS A 96 -25.30 11.60 19.41
CA LYS A 96 -25.13 11.10 20.79
C LYS A 96 -24.42 9.75 20.81
N ARG A 97 -24.68 8.89 19.83
CA ARG A 97 -23.99 7.60 19.69
C ARG A 97 -22.52 7.80 19.31
N LEU A 98 -22.23 8.73 18.41
CA LEU A 98 -20.85 9.11 18.05
C LEU A 98 -20.09 9.71 19.24
N GLU A 99 -20.72 10.60 20.00
CA GLU A 99 -20.13 11.17 21.21
C GLU A 99 -19.83 10.09 22.28
N LYS A 100 -20.75 9.13 22.45
CA LYS A 100 -20.56 7.99 23.36
C LYS A 100 -19.37 7.11 22.92
N VAL A 101 -19.27 6.78 21.63
CA VAL A 101 -18.13 6.01 21.09
C VAL A 101 -16.82 6.76 21.31
N ASN A 102 -16.80 8.07 21.07
CA ASN A 102 -15.62 8.91 21.29
C ASN A 102 -15.17 8.90 22.77
N LYS A 103 -16.12 9.02 23.71
CA LYS A 103 -15.84 8.92 25.16
C LYS A 103 -15.24 7.56 25.52
N THR A 104 -15.83 6.46 25.04
CA THR A 104 -15.31 5.10 25.27
C THR A 104 -13.91 4.92 24.70
N GLN A 105 -13.66 5.40 23.48
CA GLN A 105 -12.34 5.31 22.84
C GLN A 105 -11.30 6.13 23.61
N LYS A 106 -11.63 7.34 24.06
CA LYS A 106 -10.73 8.16 24.89
C LYS A 106 -10.37 7.45 26.20
N ALA A 107 -11.36 6.84 26.86
CA ALA A 107 -11.11 6.05 28.08
C ALA A 107 -10.18 4.87 27.80
N LYS A 108 -10.40 4.13 26.70
CA LYS A 108 -9.55 2.99 26.34
C LYS A 108 -8.13 3.41 25.97
N ILE A 109 -7.95 4.55 25.30
CA ILE A 109 -6.63 5.10 25.00
C ILE A 109 -5.88 5.45 26.30
N ALA A 110 -6.56 6.04 27.29
CA ALA A 110 -5.96 6.36 28.57
C ALA A 110 -5.52 5.09 29.34
N GLU A 111 -6.36 4.06 29.36
CA GLU A 111 -6.06 2.75 29.93
C GLU A 111 -4.84 2.11 29.26
N LEU A 112 -4.84 2.01 27.93
CA LEU A 112 -3.73 1.41 27.18
C LEU A 112 -2.40 2.17 27.38
N LYS A 113 -2.44 3.50 27.52
CA LYS A 113 -1.25 4.28 27.84
C LYS A 113 -0.70 3.94 29.23
N ALA A 114 -1.57 3.77 30.22
CA ALA A 114 -1.16 3.37 31.57
C ALA A 114 -0.53 1.96 31.56
N ASP A 115 -1.14 1.02 30.84
CA ASP A 115 -0.63 -0.35 30.70
C ASP A 115 0.75 -0.39 30.04
N VAL A 116 0.94 0.38 28.96
CA VAL A 116 2.23 0.48 28.26
C VAL A 116 3.31 1.04 29.18
N GLU A 117 3.00 2.08 29.96
CA GLU A 117 3.96 2.66 30.90
C GLU A 117 4.30 1.69 32.04
N ALA A 118 3.31 0.95 32.56
CA ALA A 118 3.54 -0.09 33.56
C ALA A 118 4.43 -1.23 33.02
N ALA A 119 4.14 -1.72 31.81
CA ALA A 119 4.93 -2.75 31.14
C ALA A 119 6.36 -2.28 30.87
N ARG A 120 6.56 -1.01 30.51
CA ARG A 120 7.88 -0.41 30.31
C ARG A 120 8.70 -0.41 31.61
N LYS A 121 8.09 -0.01 32.73
CA LYS A 121 8.74 -0.03 34.05
C LYS A 121 9.14 -1.44 34.46
N GLN A 122 8.25 -2.42 34.28
CA GLN A 122 8.56 -3.82 34.56
C GLN A 122 9.72 -4.35 33.71
N LYS A 123 9.75 -4.00 32.41
CA LYS A 123 10.86 -4.38 31.51
C LYS A 123 12.20 -3.82 31.99
N VAL A 124 12.23 -2.56 32.39
CA VAL A 124 13.45 -1.91 32.90
C VAL A 124 13.93 -2.58 34.19
N GLU A 125 13.01 -2.88 35.12
CA GLU A 125 13.36 -3.58 36.37
C GLU A 125 13.86 -5.01 36.11
N ALA A 126 13.21 -5.75 35.21
CA ALA A 126 13.63 -7.09 34.82
C ALA A 126 15.03 -7.08 34.16
N MET A 127 15.31 -6.11 33.28
CA MET A 127 16.64 -5.93 32.69
C MET A 127 17.71 -5.62 33.73
N LYS A 128 17.40 -4.76 34.71
CA LYS A 128 18.31 -4.46 35.81
C LYS A 128 18.63 -5.72 36.63
N LYS A 129 17.60 -6.48 37.02
CA LYS A 129 17.76 -7.77 37.74
C LYS A 129 18.58 -8.78 36.95
N ALA A 130 18.34 -8.91 35.65
CA ALA A 130 19.11 -9.80 34.78
C ALA A 130 20.58 -9.37 34.68
N THR A 131 20.85 -8.07 34.62
CA THR A 131 22.21 -7.51 34.57
C THR A 131 22.95 -7.73 35.89
N ASP A 132 22.28 -7.47 37.01
CA ASP A 132 22.82 -7.72 38.35
C ASP A 132 23.12 -9.21 38.56
N LEU A 133 22.21 -10.10 38.13
CA LEU A 133 22.43 -11.55 38.18
C LEU A 133 23.64 -11.97 37.33
N ALA A 134 23.74 -11.49 36.08
CA ALA A 134 24.87 -11.80 35.22
C ALA A 134 26.21 -11.33 35.80
N ARG A 135 26.22 -10.17 36.48
CA ARG A 135 27.40 -9.67 37.21
C ARG A 135 27.76 -10.57 38.38
N THR A 136 26.79 -10.99 39.19
CA THR A 136 27.01 -11.91 40.32
C THR A 136 27.54 -13.26 39.84
N MET A 137 26.91 -13.86 38.82
CA MET A 137 27.37 -15.12 38.22
C MET A 137 28.81 -15.02 37.68
N LYS A 138 29.21 -13.86 37.15
CA LYS A 138 30.59 -13.63 36.71
C LYS A 138 31.55 -13.52 37.88
N ALA A 139 31.17 -12.82 38.95
CA ALA A 139 32.01 -12.66 40.15
C ALA A 139 32.22 -14.00 40.88
N GLU A 140 31.18 -14.84 40.93
CA GLU A 140 31.21 -16.17 41.54
C GLU A 140 31.82 -17.24 40.63
N GLY A 141 32.23 -16.90 39.40
CA GLY A 141 32.89 -17.82 38.47
C GLY A 141 31.96 -18.81 37.75
N PHE A 142 30.65 -18.64 37.85
CA PHE A 142 29.67 -19.48 37.14
C PHE A 142 29.55 -19.14 35.65
N THR A 143 30.00 -17.95 35.24
CA THR A 143 30.00 -17.54 33.84
C THR A 143 31.17 -18.18 33.08
N PRO A 144 30.94 -18.80 31.90
CA PRO A 144 32.02 -19.31 31.08
C PRO A 144 32.94 -18.21 30.58
N PHE A 145 34.25 -18.48 30.55
CA PHE A 145 35.22 -17.58 29.93
C PHE A 145 35.29 -17.77 28.42
N TYR A 146 34.74 -18.89 27.91
CA TYR A 146 34.65 -19.18 26.50
C TYR A 146 33.29 -19.81 26.17
N GLN A 147 32.69 -19.36 25.09
CA GLN A 147 31.53 -19.99 24.48
C GLN A 147 31.72 -19.99 22.96
N ASP A 148 31.64 -21.18 22.37
CA ASP A 148 31.69 -21.38 20.93
C ASP A 148 30.42 -20.75 20.29
N PRO A 149 30.56 -19.81 19.35
CA PRO A 149 29.42 -19.15 18.72
C PRO A 149 28.58 -20.08 17.83
N ASP A 150 29.19 -21.13 17.27
CA ASP A 150 28.55 -22.01 16.30
C ASP A 150 27.85 -23.18 17.01
N THR A 151 28.53 -23.83 17.95
CA THR A 151 27.98 -24.99 18.67
C THR A 151 27.27 -24.62 19.96
N GLY A 152 27.58 -23.44 20.51
CA GLY A 152 27.13 -22.97 21.82
C GLY A 152 27.74 -23.73 22.99
N ASN A 153 28.73 -24.60 22.75
CA ASN A 153 29.50 -25.25 23.80
C ASN A 153 30.25 -24.20 24.62
N SER A 154 30.47 -24.46 25.90
CA SER A 154 31.11 -23.47 26.78
C SER A 154 32.13 -24.09 27.71
N ILE A 155 33.12 -23.28 28.08
CA ILE A 155 34.15 -23.66 29.04
C ILE A 155 34.15 -22.63 30.17
N ARG A 156 34.10 -23.13 31.40
CA ARG A 156 34.22 -22.33 32.62
C ARG A 156 35.24 -22.91 33.58
N VAL A 157 35.73 -22.09 34.50
CA VAL A 157 36.42 -22.57 35.70
C VAL A 157 35.35 -23.04 36.69
N ILE A 158 35.55 -24.19 37.33
CA ILE A 158 34.66 -24.63 38.40
C ILE A 158 35.02 -23.85 39.67
N PRO A 159 34.09 -23.06 40.24
CA PRO A 159 34.38 -22.25 41.41
C PRO A 159 34.90 -23.08 42.57
N HIS A 160 35.96 -22.60 43.22
CA HIS A 160 36.59 -23.20 44.41
C HIS A 160 37.12 -24.64 44.24
N MET A 161 37.25 -25.13 43.01
CA MET A 161 37.75 -26.48 42.74
C MET A 161 39.13 -26.42 42.09
N TYR A 162 40.12 -26.98 42.79
CA TYR A 162 41.52 -26.96 42.38
C TYR A 162 42.09 -28.38 42.38
N VAL A 163 43.08 -28.61 41.52
CA VAL A 163 43.80 -29.87 41.46
C VAL A 163 44.61 -30.06 42.76
N SER A 164 44.34 -31.15 43.48
CA SER A 164 45.03 -31.50 44.73
C SER A 164 46.53 -31.74 44.50
N LYS A 165 47.34 -31.49 45.54
CA LYS A 165 48.79 -31.83 45.54
C LYS A 165 49.03 -33.33 45.47
N ASP A 166 48.13 -34.11 46.05
CA ASP A 166 48.20 -35.57 46.11
C ASP A 166 47.41 -36.23 44.97
N ASN A 167 47.19 -35.53 43.85
CA ASN A 167 46.43 -36.08 42.74
C ASN A 167 47.19 -37.24 42.06
N GLU A 168 46.50 -38.35 41.84
CA GLU A 168 47.05 -39.56 41.20
C GLU A 168 47.15 -39.45 39.67
N TYR A 169 46.58 -38.40 39.09
CA TYR A 169 46.36 -38.25 37.64
C TYR A 169 47.39 -37.35 36.94
N ASN A 170 48.56 -37.12 37.57
CA ASN A 170 49.65 -36.29 37.04
C ASN A 170 49.23 -34.85 36.66
N GLY A 171 48.19 -34.33 37.30
CA GLY A 171 47.74 -32.94 37.19
C GLY A 171 48.72 -31.98 37.87
N VAL A 172 48.75 -30.74 37.39
CA VAL A 172 49.52 -29.66 38.01
C VAL A 172 48.79 -29.18 39.26
N PRO A 173 49.37 -29.32 40.47
CA PRO A 173 48.71 -28.90 41.70
C PRO A 173 48.35 -27.41 41.73
N ASP A 174 47.33 -27.07 42.50
CA ASP A 174 46.85 -25.69 42.73
C ASP A 174 46.35 -24.99 41.44
N THR A 175 46.15 -25.73 40.35
CA THR A 175 45.50 -25.22 39.13
C THR A 175 43.98 -25.41 39.20
N PRO A 176 43.20 -24.49 38.61
CA PRO A 176 41.75 -24.59 38.61
C PRO A 176 41.28 -25.78 37.77
N VAL A 177 40.22 -26.45 38.22
CA VAL A 177 39.52 -27.45 37.40
C VAL A 177 38.55 -26.74 36.46
N LEU A 178 38.54 -27.15 35.20
CA LEU A 178 37.63 -26.61 34.19
C LEU A 178 36.38 -27.47 34.06
N GLU A 179 35.29 -26.87 33.62
CA GLU A 179 34.12 -27.56 33.09
C GLU A 179 33.92 -27.20 31.63
N PHE A 180 33.84 -28.21 30.77
CA PHE A 180 33.30 -28.10 29.42
C PHE A 180 31.83 -28.53 29.42
N HIS A 181 30.96 -27.71 28.86
CA HIS A 181 29.55 -28.01 28.68
C HIS A 181 29.22 -28.17 27.19
N HIS A 182 28.79 -29.38 26.82
CA HIS A 182 28.32 -29.67 25.46
C HIS A 182 26.83 -29.32 25.35
N LYS A 183 26.52 -28.18 24.72
CA LYS A 183 25.17 -27.61 24.71
C LYS A 183 24.13 -28.54 24.08
N ALA A 184 24.42 -29.08 22.89
CA ALA A 184 23.46 -29.93 22.18
C ALA A 184 23.13 -31.26 22.90
N ARG A 185 24.04 -31.75 23.76
CA ARG A 185 23.88 -33.02 24.46
C ARG A 185 23.53 -32.85 25.94
N GLY A 186 23.67 -31.64 26.49
CA GLY A 186 23.46 -31.37 27.91
C GLY A 186 24.49 -32.04 28.84
N ILE A 187 25.66 -32.41 28.33
CA ILE A 187 26.69 -33.15 29.08
C ILE A 187 27.79 -32.19 29.54
N THR A 188 28.25 -32.32 30.79
CA THR A 188 29.41 -31.59 31.32
C THR A 188 30.61 -32.50 31.53
N ARG A 189 31.82 -31.93 31.43
CA ARG A 189 33.09 -32.65 31.63
C ARG A 189 34.07 -31.83 32.41
N GLN A 190 34.80 -32.48 33.30
CA GLN A 190 35.89 -31.84 34.02
C GLN A 190 37.18 -31.92 33.23
N GLY A 191 37.96 -30.83 33.23
CA GLY A 191 39.25 -30.73 32.58
C GLY A 191 40.33 -30.31 33.57
N VAL A 192 41.51 -30.92 33.49
CA VAL A 192 42.65 -30.61 34.35
C VAL A 192 43.92 -30.40 33.51
N LEU A 193 44.77 -29.45 33.92
CA LEU A 193 46.09 -29.27 33.31
C LEU A 193 47.02 -30.37 33.80
N LEU A 194 47.59 -31.14 32.88
CA LEU A 194 48.59 -32.16 33.18
C LEU A 194 50.00 -31.57 33.22
N LYS A 195 50.93 -32.26 33.90
CA LYS A 195 52.37 -31.93 33.86
C LYS A 195 52.99 -32.10 32.47
N THR A 196 52.29 -32.69 31.50
CA THR A 196 52.70 -32.70 30.08
C THR A 196 52.44 -31.35 29.39
N GLY A 197 51.65 -30.46 30.00
CA GLY A 197 51.25 -29.19 29.40
C GLY A 197 49.99 -29.27 28.55
N GLU A 198 49.25 -30.38 28.59
CA GLU A 198 47.97 -30.56 27.90
C GLU A 198 46.79 -30.54 28.88
N ILE A 199 45.60 -30.23 28.37
CA ILE A 199 44.35 -30.36 29.13
C ILE A 199 43.83 -31.77 28.94
N ASN A 200 43.72 -32.51 30.05
CA ASN A 200 43.05 -33.78 30.06
C ASN A 200 41.59 -33.60 30.46
N TRP A 201 40.69 -33.99 29.58
CA TRP A 201 39.25 -34.00 29.83
C TRP A 201 38.80 -35.38 30.28
N ALA A 202 37.97 -35.44 31.33
CA ALA A 202 37.38 -36.70 31.77
C ALA A 202 36.66 -37.40 30.60
N MET A 203 36.95 -38.69 30.39
CA MET A 203 36.46 -39.44 29.24
C MET A 203 34.96 -39.70 29.32
N ALA A 204 34.25 -39.31 28.27
CA ALA A 204 32.98 -39.90 27.88
C ALA A 204 33.03 -40.21 26.37
N GLN A 205 32.35 -41.27 25.94
CA GLN A 205 32.53 -41.81 24.59
C GLN A 205 32.07 -40.87 23.46
N ASN A 206 31.18 -39.90 23.75
CA ASN A 206 30.43 -39.18 22.70
C ASN A 206 30.30 -37.65 22.92
N SER A 207 31.27 -36.95 23.53
CA SER A 207 31.11 -35.50 23.85
C SER A 207 32.45 -34.80 24.14
N SER A 208 33.49 -35.08 23.35
CA SER A 208 34.81 -34.53 23.60
C SER A 208 34.91 -33.08 23.11
N PRO A 209 35.57 -32.18 23.86
CA PRO A 209 35.93 -30.86 23.35
C PRO A 209 36.75 -30.99 22.08
N THR A 210 36.62 -30.02 21.18
CA THR A 210 37.47 -29.94 19.99
C THR A 210 38.92 -29.62 20.38
N GLU A 211 39.83 -29.75 19.43
CA GLU A 211 41.22 -29.32 19.62
C GLU A 211 41.31 -27.82 19.93
N ILE A 212 40.47 -27.02 19.26
CA ILE A 212 40.36 -25.57 19.50
C ILE A 212 39.87 -25.29 20.93
N ASP A 213 38.80 -25.96 21.39
CA ASP A 213 38.29 -25.83 22.75
C ASP A 213 39.37 -26.15 23.78
N SER A 214 40.13 -27.22 23.54
CA SER A 214 41.19 -27.70 24.41
C SER A 214 42.38 -26.73 24.45
N GLN A 215 42.70 -26.10 23.32
CA GLN A 215 43.74 -25.08 23.25
C GLN A 215 43.33 -23.80 23.99
N ILE A 216 42.08 -23.34 23.83
CA ILE A 216 41.54 -22.17 24.55
C ILE A 216 41.56 -22.41 26.06
N ALA A 217 41.13 -23.60 26.50
CA ALA A 217 41.20 -24.03 27.89
C ALA A 217 42.63 -24.03 28.42
N LYS A 218 43.58 -24.56 27.65
CA LYS A 218 45.00 -24.59 27.98
C LYS A 218 45.56 -23.18 28.18
N ASP A 219 45.35 -22.30 27.22
CA ASP A 219 45.87 -20.93 27.27
C ASP A 219 45.30 -20.18 28.49
N HIS A 220 44.02 -20.37 28.79
CA HIS A 220 43.39 -19.79 29.97
C HIS A 220 44.04 -20.24 31.28
N ILE A 221 44.28 -21.56 31.47
CA ILE A 221 44.93 -22.06 32.69
C ILE A 221 46.39 -21.61 32.75
N LEU A 222 47.13 -21.62 31.64
CA LEU A 222 48.53 -21.17 31.63
C LEU A 222 48.66 -19.71 32.05
N ASP A 223 47.75 -18.85 31.59
CA ASP A 223 47.70 -17.45 32.02
C ASP A 223 47.24 -17.29 33.47
N TYR A 224 46.36 -18.17 33.97
CA TYR A 224 46.08 -18.26 35.40
C TYR A 224 47.34 -18.61 36.20
N CYS A 225 48.10 -19.63 35.79
CA CYS A 225 49.31 -20.07 36.47
C CYS A 225 50.36 -18.96 36.53
N LYS A 226 50.58 -18.23 35.41
CA LYS A 226 51.49 -17.08 35.36
C LYS A 226 51.08 -15.98 36.33
N ARG A 227 49.80 -15.59 36.31
CA ARG A 227 49.27 -14.50 37.17
C ARG A 227 49.35 -14.85 38.66
N ASN A 228 49.08 -16.11 39.00
CA ASN A 228 49.03 -16.58 40.40
C ASN A 228 50.33 -17.24 40.87
N LYS A 229 51.40 -17.21 40.06
CA LYS A 229 52.71 -17.80 40.37
C LYS A 229 52.64 -19.29 40.74
N VAL A 230 51.71 -20.03 40.13
CA VAL A 230 51.59 -21.49 40.32
C VAL A 230 52.75 -22.18 39.63
N ALA A 231 53.46 -23.05 40.36
CA ALA A 231 54.65 -23.73 39.86
C ALA A 231 54.30 -24.78 38.79
N THR A 232 54.57 -24.45 37.54
CA THR A 232 54.36 -25.33 36.38
C THR A 232 55.68 -26.00 35.99
N LYS A 233 56.05 -27.10 36.66
CA LYS A 233 57.17 -27.94 36.20
C LYS A 233 56.65 -28.91 35.14
N PHE A 234 56.62 -28.45 33.89
CA PHE A 234 56.27 -29.32 32.77
C PHE A 234 57.38 -30.35 32.56
N ILE A 235 56.97 -31.60 32.34
CA ILE A 235 57.87 -32.66 31.92
C ILE A 235 58.32 -32.27 30.51
N LYS A 236 59.60 -31.87 30.35
CA LYS A 236 60.18 -31.70 29.01
C LYS A 236 60.05 -33.05 28.30
N GLU A 237 59.52 -33.03 27.09
CA GLU A 237 59.37 -34.21 26.23
C GLU A 237 60.58 -35.14 26.36
N ILE A 238 60.33 -36.40 26.74
CA ILE A 238 61.28 -37.47 26.49
C ILE A 238 61.38 -37.53 24.96
N LYS A 239 62.52 -37.12 24.41
CA LYS A 239 62.86 -37.40 23.00
C LYS A 239 62.49 -38.85 22.74
N LYS A 240 61.57 -39.10 21.79
CA LYS A 240 61.35 -40.44 21.24
C LYS A 240 62.72 -41.03 20.89
N ALA A 241 63.09 -42.09 21.59
CA ALA A 241 64.17 -42.96 21.17
C ALA A 241 63.58 -44.01 20.23
N ALA A 242 64.23 -44.14 19.07
CA ALA A 242 63.96 -45.02 17.93
C ALA A 242 62.77 -44.64 17.02
#